data_AF-A0A9P5PT16-F1
#
_entry.id   AF-A0A9P5PT16-F1
#
_cell.length_a   1.000
_cell.length_b   1.000
_cell.length_c   1.000
_cell.angle_alpha   90.00
_cell.angle_beta   90.00
_cell.angle_gamma   90.00
#
_symmetry.space_group_name_H-M   'P 1'
#
loop_
_entity.id
_entity.type
_entity.pdbx_description
1 polymer ?
#
loop_
_entity_poly.entity_id
_entity_poly.type
_entity_poly.pdbx_seq_one_letter_code
_entity_poly.pdbx_strand_id
1 'polypeptide(L)'
;ELVIDFPHASTILIPSAVITHSNTLVADGEVQTSFTQYTAGAIFRWVENNCLTEEKLEKADPPRYRQMMMDKATAVSQQLELYSTVDELLCKIE
;
A
#
# COMPACT_ATOMS: atom_id res chain seq x y z
N GLU A 1 -12.73 -5.08 -14.80
CA GLU A 1 -11.30 -5.48 -14.84
C GLU A 1 -10.52 -4.32 -15.43
N LEU A 2 -9.37 -3.99 -14.85
CA LEU A 2 -8.49 -2.92 -15.32
C LEU A 2 -7.18 -3.57 -15.76
N VAL A 3 -6.80 -3.35 -17.03
CA VAL A 3 -5.51 -3.77 -17.58
C VAL A 3 -4.68 -2.52 -17.79
N ILE A 4 -3.43 -2.52 -17.32
CA ILE A 4 -2.51 -1.40 -17.42
C ILE A 4 -1.31 -1.87 -18.23
N ASP A 5 -1.11 -1.26 -19.39
CA ASP A 5 0.12 -1.44 -20.16
C ASP A 5 1.21 -0.57 -19.55
N PHE A 6 2.31 -1.19 -19.13
CA PHE A 6 3.47 -0.49 -18.56
C PHE A 6 4.53 -0.24 -19.63
N PRO A 7 4.77 1.03 -20.03
CA PRO A 7 5.94 1.37 -20.84
C PRO A 7 7.24 1.00 -20.14
N HIS A 8 8.32 0.82 -20.91
CA HIS A 8 9.65 0.60 -20.34
C HIS A 8 10.00 1.65 -19.28
N ALA A 9 10.58 1.20 -18.17
CA ALA A 9 10.94 2.02 -17.01
C ALA A 9 9.77 2.74 -16.29
N SER A 10 8.53 2.33 -16.54
CA SER A 10 7.38 2.83 -15.78
C SER A 10 7.34 2.23 -14.38
N THR A 11 6.81 3.00 -13.44
CA THR A 11 6.62 2.59 -12.05
C THR A 11 5.18 2.85 -11.63
N ILE A 12 4.61 1.92 -10.87
CA ILE A 12 3.29 2.06 -10.26
C ILE A 12 3.39 1.86 -8.76
N LEU A 13 2.60 2.64 -8.01
CA LEU A 13 2.34 2.42 -6.59
C LEU A 13 1.00 1.70 -6.48
N ILE A 14 1.01 0.46 -6.00
CA ILE A 14 -0.21 -0.33 -5.80
C ILE A 14 -0.44 -0.64 -4.32
N PRO A 15 -1.68 -0.52 -3.81
CA PRO A 15 -2.02 -0.92 -2.45
C PRO A 15 -2.22 -2.45 -2.41
N SER A 16 -1.14 -3.21 -2.60
CA SER A 16 -1.16 -4.67 -2.81
C SER A 16 -1.88 -5.50 -1.73
N ALA A 17 -1.99 -5.00 -0.49
CA ALA A 17 -2.65 -5.71 0.60
C ALA A 17 -4.18 -5.67 0.53
N VAL A 18 -4.75 -4.78 -0.30
CA VAL A 18 -6.20 -4.53 -0.35
C VAL A 18 -6.80 -4.77 -1.74
N ILE A 19 -5.98 -4.94 -2.77
CA ILE A 19 -6.42 -5.28 -4.12
C ILE A 19 -5.83 -6.62 -4.59
N THR A 20 -6.67 -7.42 -5.23
CA THR A 20 -6.20 -8.59 -5.99
C THR A 20 -5.68 -8.11 -7.34
N HIS A 21 -4.48 -8.55 -7.71
CA HIS A 21 -3.82 -8.19 -8.95
C HIS A 21 -2.93 -9.34 -9.43
N SER A 22 -2.60 -9.34 -10.72
CA SER A 22 -1.72 -10.33 -11.35
C SER A 22 -1.09 -9.72 -12.61
N ASN A 23 -0.01 -10.33 -13.09
CA ASN A 23 0.56 -9.99 -14.39
C ASN A 23 -0.13 -10.79 -15.50
N THR A 24 -0.24 -10.18 -16.68
CA THR A 24 -0.63 -10.88 -17.92
C THR A 24 0.53 -11.73 -18.45
N LEU A 25 0.22 -12.63 -19.38
CA LEU A 25 1.26 -13.42 -20.05
C LEU A 25 2.13 -12.53 -20.93
N VAL A 26 3.44 -12.78 -20.92
CA VAL A 26 4.41 -12.14 -21.83
C VAL A 26 4.24 -12.76 -23.22
N ALA A 27 4.28 -11.94 -24.28
CA ALA A 27 4.12 -12.43 -25.64
C ALA A 27 5.33 -13.25 -26.11
N ASP A 28 5.12 -14.09 -27.12
CA ASP A 28 6.17 -14.95 -27.68
C ASP A 28 7.37 -14.13 -28.19
N GLY A 29 8.55 -14.44 -27.69
CA GLY A 29 9.80 -13.75 -28.05
C GLY A 29 10.08 -12.47 -27.26
N GLU A 30 9.19 -12.05 -26.36
CA GLU A 30 9.39 -10.90 -25.50
C GLU A 30 10.00 -11.28 -24.13
N VAL A 31 10.66 -10.31 -23.50
CA VAL A 31 11.21 -10.44 -22.15
C VAL A 31 10.72 -9.27 -21.31
N GLN A 32 10.06 -9.59 -20.20
CA GLN A 32 9.67 -8.61 -19.19
C GLN A 32 10.55 -8.77 -17.95
N THR A 33 11.03 -7.65 -17.42
CA THR A 33 11.72 -7.60 -16.11
C THR A 33 11.07 -6.53 -15.27
N SER A 34 10.75 -6.87 -14.03
CA SER A 34 10.24 -5.94 -13.03
C SER A 34 10.95 -6.16 -11.71
N PHE A 35 10.95 -5.13 -10.87
CA PHE A 35 11.34 -5.24 -9.47
C PHE A 35 10.28 -4.55 -8.63
N THR A 36 10.12 -5.00 -7.40
CA THR A 36 9.16 -4.42 -6.47
C THR A 36 9.88 -3.97 -5.22
N GLN A 37 9.64 -2.71 -4.86
CA GLN A 37 9.99 -2.19 -3.55
C GLN A 37 8.73 -2.26 -2.69
N TYR A 38 8.81 -2.91 -1.54
CA TYR A 38 7.70 -3.01 -0.60
C TYR A 38 8.18 -2.76 0.81
N THR A 39 7.26 -2.28 1.64
CA THR A 39 7.43 -2.20 3.08
C THR A 39 6.16 -2.71 3.76
N ALA A 40 6.32 -3.49 4.82
CA ALA A 40 5.18 -4.05 5.54
C ALA A 40 4.47 -2.94 6.33
N GLY A 41 3.14 -2.86 6.21
CA GLY A 41 2.33 -1.86 6.92
C GLY A 41 2.53 -1.85 8.45
N ALA A 42 2.87 -3.00 9.04
CA ALA A 42 3.17 -3.12 10.47
C ALA A 42 4.40 -2.32 10.92
N ILE A 43 5.36 -2.06 10.02
CA ILE A 43 6.57 -1.29 10.33
C ILE A 43 6.20 0.17 10.62
N PHE A 44 5.29 0.77 9.85
CA PHE A 44 4.82 2.13 10.10
C PHE A 44 4.15 2.26 11.45
N ARG A 45 3.25 1.32 11.80
CA ARG A 45 2.61 1.29 13.13
C ARG A 45 3.63 1.17 14.25
N TRP A 46 4.66 0.35 14.07
CA TRP A 46 5.74 0.22 15.05
C TRP A 46 6.51 1.53 15.25
N VAL A 47 6.81 2.26 14.17
CA VAL A 47 7.43 3.59 14.23
C VAL A 47 6.51 4.59 14.92
N GLU A 48 5.23 4.63 14.54
CA GLU A 48 4.20 5.47 15.17
C GLU A 48 4.03 5.15 16.65
N ASN A 49 4.28 3.91 17.07
CA ASN A 49 4.27 3.49 18.46
C ASN A 49 5.57 3.79 19.21
N ASN A 50 6.38 4.74 18.74
CA ASN A 50 7.71 5.06 19.28
C ASN A 50 8.64 3.86 19.34
N CYS A 51 8.65 3.04 18.28
CA CYS A 51 9.47 1.84 18.18
C CYS A 51 9.09 0.75 19.21
N LEU A 52 7.83 0.71 19.63
CA LEU A 52 7.30 -0.31 20.55
C LEU A 52 6.39 -1.29 19.82
N THR A 53 6.48 -2.56 20.22
CA THR A 53 5.44 -3.54 19.88
C THR A 53 4.12 -3.15 20.54
N GLU A 54 2.99 -3.60 20.00
CA GLU A 54 1.68 -3.31 20.58
C GLU A 54 1.59 -3.74 22.06
N GLU A 55 2.15 -4.90 22.41
CA GLU A 55 2.24 -5.37 23.81
C GLU A 55 3.05 -4.44 24.71
N LYS A 56 4.18 -3.90 24.21
CA LYS A 56 5.00 -2.95 24.97
C LYS A 56 4.29 -1.60 25.09
N LEU A 57 3.61 -1.16 24.04
CA LEU A 57 2.81 0.06 24.05
C LEU A 57 1.67 -0.04 25.06
N GLU A 58 0.95 -1.17 25.09
CA GLU A 58 -0.15 -1.38 26.05
C GLU A 58 0.31 -1.22 27.50
N LYS A 59 1.51 -1.72 27.82
CA LYS A 59 2.11 -1.59 29.16
C LYS A 59 2.65 -0.18 29.43
N ALA A 60 3.27 0.46 28.44
CA ALA A 60 3.95 1.75 28.60
C ALA A 60 3.00 2.96 28.53
N ASP A 61 1.97 2.89 27.68
CA ASP A 61 0.99 3.95 27.42
C ASP A 61 -0.39 3.35 27.04
N PRO A 62 -1.16 2.86 28.03
CA PRO A 62 -2.49 2.27 27.80
C PRO A 62 -3.50 3.20 27.10
N PRO A 63 -3.55 4.52 27.39
CA PRO A 63 -4.39 5.45 26.64
C PRO A 63 -4.07 5.46 25.14
N ARG A 64 -2.78 5.58 24.76
CA ARG A 64 -2.37 5.58 23.35
C ARG A 64 -2.66 4.25 22.68
N TYR A 65 -2.42 3.13 23.37
CA TYR A 65 -2.77 1.80 22.87
C TYR A 65 -4.26 1.70 22.53
N ARG A 66 -5.14 2.15 23.43
CA ARG A 66 -6.60 2.15 23.18
C ARG A 66 -6.97 2.98 21.96
N GLN A 67 -6.38 4.18 21.81
CA GLN A 67 -6.62 5.02 20.63
C GLN A 67 -6.17 4.31 19.34
N MET A 68 -4.94 3.78 19.31
CA MET A 68 -4.42 3.02 18.17
C MET A 68 -5.35 1.85 17.79
N MET A 69 -5.87 1.12 18.77
CA MET A 69 -6.79 0.01 18.53
C MET A 69 -8.13 0.46 17.95
N MET A 70 -8.63 1.65 18.32
CA MET A 70 -9.83 2.24 17.71
C MET A 70 -9.57 2.66 16.26
N ASP A 71 -8.40 3.25 15.99
CA ASP A 71 -8.04 3.77 14.67
C ASP A 71 -7.84 2.65 13.63
N LYS A 72 -7.54 1.41 14.06
CA LYS A 72 -7.40 0.25 13.16
C LYS A 72 -8.63 0.01 12.28
N ALA A 73 -9.84 0.35 12.75
CA ALA A 73 -11.07 0.15 12.01
C ALA A 73 -11.14 1.01 10.73
N THR A 74 -10.52 2.20 10.74
CA THR A 74 -10.54 3.16 9.63
C THR A 74 -9.18 3.31 8.93
N ALA A 75 -8.14 2.66 9.45
CA ALA A 75 -6.79 2.76 8.94
C ALA A 75 -6.72 2.49 7.43
N VAL A 76 -7.33 1.39 6.97
CA VAL A 76 -7.29 0.98 5.56
C VAL A 76 -7.91 2.04 4.64
N SER A 77 -9.09 2.57 4.98
CA SER A 77 -9.75 3.59 4.17
C SER A 77 -8.93 4.88 4.13
N GLN A 78 -8.38 5.32 5.27
CA GLN A 78 -7.50 6.49 5.33
C GLN A 78 -6.23 6.32 4.50
N GLN A 79 -5.66 5.12 4.46
CA GLN A 79 -4.47 4.84 3.65
C GLN A 79 -4.78 4.80 2.15
N LEU A 80 -5.99 4.38 1.77
CA LEU A 80 -6.42 4.39 0.37
C LEU A 80 -6.56 5.82 -0.18
N GLU A 81 -6.91 6.80 0.66
CA GLU A 81 -6.99 8.22 0.28
C GLU A 81 -5.66 8.81 -0.18
N LEU A 82 -4.52 8.16 0.12
CA LEU A 82 -3.19 8.59 -0.34
C LEU A 82 -2.89 8.21 -1.79
N TYR A 83 -3.72 7.34 -2.41
CA TYR A 83 -3.54 6.89 -3.77
C TYR A 83 -4.44 7.68 -4.72
N SER A 84 -3.93 7.92 -5.93
CA SER A 84 -4.77 8.49 -7.00
C SER A 84 -5.86 7.52 -7.41
N THR A 85 -7.03 8.07 -7.73
CA THR A 85 -8.11 7.34 -8.38
C THR A 85 -7.81 7.13 -9.87
N VAL A 86 -8.52 6.18 -10.49
CA VAL A 86 -8.39 5.95 -11.95
C VAL A 86 -8.80 7.20 -12.73
N ASP A 87 -9.89 7.87 -12.33
CA ASP A 87 -10.37 9.09 -12.99
C ASP A 87 -9.31 10.21 -12.93
N GLU A 88 -8.65 10.39 -11.79
CA GLU A 88 -7.57 11.38 -11.63
C GLU A 88 -6.35 11.09 -12.51
N LEU A 89 -6.04 9.81 -12.76
CA LEU A 89 -4.96 9.42 -13.67
C LEU A 89 -5.32 9.69 -15.12
N LEU A 90 -6.55 9.38 -15.52
CA LEU A 90 -7.02 9.55 -16.90
C LEU A 90 -7.20 11.03 -17.26
N CYS A 91 -7.62 11.89 -16.33
CA CYS A 91 -7.77 13.33 -16.56
C CYS A 91 -6.44 14.08 -16.78
N LYS A 92 -5.28 13.47 -16.49
CA LYS A 92 -3.96 14.11 -16.62
C LYS A 92 -3.21 13.76 -17.90
N ILE A 93 -3.81 12.97 -18.80
CA ILE A 93 -3.19 12.46 -20.03
C ILE A 93 -3.59 13.30 -21.27
N GLU A 94 -4.29 14.43 -21.09
CA GLU A 94 -4.48 15.46 -22.14
C GLU A 94 -3.28 16.40 -22.28
#